data_AF-A0A2M9KJX6-F1
#
_entry.id   AF-A0A2M9KJX6-F1
#
_cell.length_a   1.000
_cell.length_b   1.000
_cell.length_c   1.000
_cell.angle_alpha   90.00
_cell.angle_beta   90.00
_cell.angle_gamma   90.00
#
_symmetry.space_group_name_H-M   'P 1'
#
loop_
_entity.id
_entity.type
_entity.pdbx_description
1 polymer ?
#
loop_
_entity_poly.entity_id
_entity_poly.type
_entity_poly.pdbx_seq_one_letter_code
_entity_poly.pdbx_strand_id
1 'polypeptide(L)'
;MIDDQDQDQEHGPADGQLDAADFDAFVVEECAKRPRQPVTLYGKTYVLPESLPIMFTLLMTRVEDSQDPKDVARLLALLFGGDVLDAWAEKGMTDRQLGILLIYSAANTRTPGSVTLARAAELYEEQEAGKAAVPNRATRRATGKKKRSGGRS
;
A
#
# COMPACT_ATOMS: atom_id res chain seq x y z
N MET A 1 -29.51 8.13 -70.20
CA MET A 1 -29.51 6.87 -69.44
C MET A 1 -28.76 7.16 -68.17
N ILE A 2 -29.50 7.17 -67.06
CA ILE A 2 -29.01 7.20 -65.68
C ILE A 2 -28.89 5.72 -65.31
N ASP A 3 -27.72 5.30 -64.84
CA ASP A 3 -27.52 4.14 -63.95
C ASP A 3 -26.09 4.31 -63.40
N ASP A 4 -25.95 4.74 -62.15
CA ASP A 4 -25.88 3.90 -60.94
C ASP A 4 -24.56 3.12 -60.87
N GLN A 5 -23.64 3.64 -60.07
CA GLN A 5 -22.93 2.83 -59.06
C GLN A 5 -22.17 3.74 -58.10
N ASP A 6 -22.86 3.96 -56.99
CA ASP A 6 -22.34 4.31 -55.68
C ASP A 6 -21.05 3.56 -55.35
N GLN A 7 -20.00 4.30 -55.01
CA GLN A 7 -19.04 3.87 -53.99
C GLN A 7 -18.63 5.06 -53.14
N ASP A 8 -19.61 5.60 -52.41
CA ASP A 8 -19.34 6.24 -51.13
C ASP A 8 -18.78 5.17 -50.19
N GLN A 9 -17.46 4.97 -50.21
CA GLN A 9 -16.77 4.36 -49.07
C GLN A 9 -16.71 5.39 -47.95
N GLU A 10 -17.86 5.56 -47.31
CA GLU A 10 -17.96 6.12 -45.97
C GLU A 10 -17.26 5.13 -45.03
N HIS A 11 -15.95 5.32 -44.82
CA HIS A 11 -15.24 4.74 -43.69
C HIS A 11 -15.77 5.40 -42.42
N GLY A 12 -16.94 4.92 -41.96
CA GLY A 12 -17.38 5.12 -40.58
C GLY A 12 -16.27 4.65 -39.63
N PRO A 13 -16.13 5.29 -38.46
CA PRO A 13 -15.07 4.98 -37.52
C PRO A 13 -15.17 3.50 -37.15
N ALA A 14 -14.10 2.75 -37.40
CA ALA A 14 -14.03 1.33 -37.12
C ALA A 14 -14.33 1.07 -35.64
N ASP A 15 -15.31 0.20 -35.40
CA ASP A 15 -15.71 -0.26 -34.08
C ASP A 15 -14.51 -0.77 -33.27
N GLY A 16 -14.31 -0.21 -32.07
CA GLY A 16 -13.65 -0.90 -30.96
C GLY A 16 -12.12 -0.84 -30.88
N GLN A 17 -11.42 -0.06 -31.72
CA GLN A 17 -9.99 0.14 -31.54
C GLN A 17 -9.77 1.23 -30.49
N LEU A 18 -9.43 0.83 -29.26
CA LEU A 18 -8.91 1.77 -28.26
C LEU A 18 -7.79 2.59 -28.90
N ASP A 19 -7.91 3.91 -28.85
CA ASP A 19 -6.85 4.80 -29.30
C ASP A 19 -5.59 4.41 -28.52
N ALA A 20 -4.51 4.08 -29.24
CA ALA A 20 -3.28 3.58 -28.64
C ALA A 20 -2.65 4.59 -27.66
N ALA A 21 -3.12 5.84 -27.68
CA ALA A 21 -2.71 6.91 -26.78
C ALA A 21 -3.68 7.16 -25.60
N ASP A 22 -4.84 6.50 -25.52
CA ASP A 22 -5.80 6.69 -24.42
C ASP A 22 -5.41 5.83 -23.20
N PHE A 23 -4.63 6.45 -22.31
CA PHE A 23 -4.18 5.82 -21.08
C PHE A 23 -5.33 5.54 -20.11
N ASP A 24 -6.37 6.36 -20.10
CA ASP A 24 -7.50 6.18 -19.18
C ASP A 24 -8.27 4.91 -19.56
N ALA A 25 -8.51 4.69 -20.86
CA ALA A 25 -9.13 3.47 -21.35
C ALA A 25 -8.25 2.23 -21.13
N PHE A 26 -6.94 2.34 -21.33
CA PHE A 26 -5.98 1.27 -21.03
C PHE A 26 -6.03 0.86 -19.55
N VAL A 27 -6.02 1.83 -18.63
CA VAL A 27 -6.04 1.58 -17.19
C VAL A 27 -7.35 0.91 -16.77
N VAL A 28 -8.50 1.37 -17.27
CA VAL A 28 -9.80 0.76 -16.98
C VAL A 28 -9.80 -0.71 -17.40
N GLU A 29 -9.31 -1.02 -18.60
CA GLU A 29 -9.28 -2.39 -19.11
C GLU A 29 -8.29 -3.29 -18.35
N GLU A 30 -7.09 -2.78 -18.07
CA GLU A 30 -6.02 -3.54 -17.40
C GLU A 30 -6.33 -3.78 -15.91
N CYS A 31 -6.90 -2.79 -15.23
CA CYS A 31 -7.28 -2.91 -13.81
C CYS A 31 -8.51 -3.80 -13.60
N ALA A 32 -9.49 -3.76 -14.51
CA ALA A 32 -10.71 -4.57 -14.38
C ALA A 32 -10.44 -6.08 -14.42
N LYS A 33 -9.29 -6.51 -14.94
CA LYS A 33 -8.91 -7.93 -15.08
C LYS A 33 -8.37 -8.54 -13.78
N ARG A 34 -8.05 -7.73 -12.76
CA ARG A 34 -7.34 -8.21 -11.56
C ARG A 34 -8.31 -8.54 -10.43
N PRO A 35 -8.26 -9.77 -9.87
CA PRO A 35 -9.12 -10.13 -8.74
C PRO A 35 -8.73 -9.31 -7.51
N ARG A 36 -9.72 -8.74 -6.82
CA ARG A 36 -9.50 -8.02 -5.56
C ARG A 36 -9.51 -8.97 -4.38
N GLN A 37 -8.61 -8.75 -3.43
CA GLN A 37 -8.50 -9.60 -2.25
C GLN A 37 -9.42 -9.09 -1.12
N PRO A 38 -10.39 -9.88 -0.64
CA PRO A 38 -11.15 -9.55 0.55
C PRO A 38 -10.36 -9.85 1.83
N VAL A 39 -10.60 -9.04 2.87
CA VAL A 39 -10.03 -9.20 4.22
C VAL A 39 -11.12 -8.94 5.24
N THR A 40 -11.32 -9.87 6.18
CA THR A 40 -12.30 -9.70 7.26
C THR A 40 -11.61 -9.31 8.55
N LEU A 41 -12.03 -8.18 9.13
CA LEU A 41 -11.54 -7.66 10.41
C LEU A 41 -12.74 -7.33 11.30
N TYR A 42 -12.76 -7.89 12.51
CA TYR A 42 -13.82 -7.66 13.50
C TYR A 42 -15.25 -7.89 12.95
N GLY A 43 -15.42 -8.88 12.06
CA GLY A 43 -16.71 -9.19 11.44
C GLY A 43 -17.11 -8.30 10.26
N LYS A 44 -16.29 -7.30 9.89
CA LYS A 44 -16.48 -6.49 8.68
C LYS A 44 -15.51 -6.93 7.59
N THR A 45 -16.02 -7.13 6.38
CA THR A 45 -15.20 -7.43 5.21
C THR A 45 -14.82 -6.15 4.48
N TYR A 46 -13.53 -6.01 4.21
CA TYR A 46 -12.92 -4.96 3.41
C TYR A 46 -12.42 -5.57 2.10
N VAL A 47 -12.52 -4.83 1.01
CA VAL A 47 -11.98 -5.25 -0.29
C VAL A 47 -10.76 -4.39 -0.57
N LEU A 48 -9.59 -5.01 -0.66
CA LEU A 48 -8.35 -4.31 -0.99
C LEU A 48 -8.44 -3.72 -2.40
N PRO A 49 -7.72 -2.63 -2.69
CA PRO A 49 -7.67 -2.07 -4.03
C PRO A 49 -7.07 -3.07 -5.03
N GLU A 50 -7.37 -2.88 -6.30
CA GLU A 50 -6.88 -3.74 -7.40
C GLU A 50 -5.36 -3.64 -7.65
N SER A 51 -4.78 -2.52 -7.23
CA SER A 51 -3.36 -2.23 -7.35
C SER A 51 -2.94 -1.33 -6.19
N LEU A 52 -1.65 -1.34 -5.86
CA LEU A 52 -1.16 -0.60 -4.71
C LEU A 52 -1.08 0.88 -5.05
N PRO A 53 -1.83 1.77 -4.36
CA PRO A 53 -1.79 3.20 -4.66
C PRO A 53 -0.39 3.75 -4.47
N ILE A 54 0.09 4.61 -5.38
CA ILE A 54 1.44 5.22 -5.30
C ILE A 54 1.66 5.90 -3.94
N MET A 55 0.62 6.56 -3.42
CA MET A 55 0.65 7.23 -2.12
C MET A 55 0.88 6.29 -0.95
N PHE A 56 0.57 4.99 -1.06
CA PHE A 56 0.84 4.02 -0.01
C PHE A 56 2.35 3.88 0.23
N THR A 57 3.13 3.70 -0.83
CA THR A 57 4.59 3.56 -0.73
C THR A 57 5.25 4.83 -0.19
N LEU A 58 4.75 6.01 -0.59
CA LEU A 58 5.24 7.31 -0.12
C LEU A 58 4.88 7.60 1.34
N LEU A 59 3.72 7.11 1.81
CA LEU A 59 3.31 7.26 3.19
C LEU A 59 3.99 6.24 4.10
N MET A 60 4.28 5.03 3.62
CA MET A 60 5.03 4.02 4.39
C MET A 60 6.39 4.55 4.85
N THR A 61 7.16 5.17 3.95
CA THR A 61 8.45 5.78 4.31
C THR A 61 8.31 6.92 5.32
N ARG A 62 7.23 7.71 5.20
CA ARG A 62 6.93 8.76 6.19
C ARG A 62 6.54 8.19 7.54
N VAL A 63 5.71 7.15 7.58
CA VAL A 63 5.27 6.50 8.83
C VAL A 63 6.46 5.88 9.55
N GLU A 64 7.42 5.31 8.83
CA GLU A 64 8.66 4.79 9.44
C GLU A 64 9.48 5.90 10.15
N ASP A 65 9.46 7.13 9.61
CA ASP A 65 10.17 8.28 10.16
C ASP A 65 9.32 9.18 11.09
N SER A 66 8.01 8.95 11.17
CA SER A 66 7.01 9.80 11.85
C SER A 66 6.45 9.12 13.11
N GLN A 67 5.95 9.93 14.03
CA GLN A 67 5.16 9.49 15.19
C GLN A 67 3.72 10.03 15.12
N ASP A 68 3.32 10.62 13.98
CA ASP A 68 2.00 11.21 13.81
C ASP A 68 0.96 10.13 13.45
N PRO A 69 -0.06 9.88 14.29
CA PRO A 69 -1.12 8.91 13.98
C PRO A 69 -1.92 9.28 12.73
N LYS A 70 -1.92 10.56 12.29
CA LYS A 70 -2.58 10.99 11.05
C LYS A 70 -1.95 10.38 9.81
N ASP A 71 -0.65 10.13 9.82
CA ASP A 71 0.02 9.50 8.67
C ASP A 71 -0.39 8.03 8.54
N VAL A 72 -0.53 7.34 9.67
CA VAL A 72 -1.07 5.96 9.73
C VAL A 72 -2.53 5.92 9.28
N ALA A 73 -3.36 6.85 9.74
CA ALA A 73 -4.77 6.94 9.33
C ALA A 73 -4.91 7.13 7.82
N ARG A 74 -4.11 8.02 7.22
CA ARG A 74 -4.08 8.23 5.76
C ARG A 74 -3.62 6.99 5.00
N LEU A 75 -2.59 6.31 5.50
CA LEU A 75 -2.08 5.08 4.90
C LEU A 75 -3.17 4.00 4.85
N LEU A 76 -3.88 3.81 5.97
CA LEU A 76 -4.97 2.85 6.06
C LEU A 76 -6.16 3.23 5.19
N ALA A 77 -6.47 4.52 5.08
CA ALA A 77 -7.55 5.00 4.23
C ALA A 77 -7.38 4.63 2.75
N LEU A 78 -6.13 4.54 2.28
CA LEU A 78 -5.81 4.13 0.90
C LEU A 78 -6.12 2.64 0.63
N LEU A 79 -6.05 1.79 1.64
CA LEU A 79 -6.24 0.34 1.49
C LEU A 79 -7.64 -0.12 1.87
N PHE A 80 -8.24 0.53 2.88
CA PHE A 80 -9.47 0.04 3.53
C PHE A 80 -10.61 1.05 3.48
N GLY A 81 -10.39 2.24 2.94
CA GLY A 81 -11.34 3.35 2.97
C GLY A 81 -11.30 4.14 4.28
N GLY A 82 -12.13 5.18 4.39
CA GLY A 82 -12.10 6.14 5.49
C GLY A 82 -12.36 5.56 6.89
N ASP A 83 -11.78 6.21 7.90
CA ASP A 83 -12.05 6.09 9.34
C ASP A 83 -11.97 4.68 9.94
N VAL A 84 -11.03 3.86 9.47
CA VAL A 84 -10.83 2.51 10.01
C VAL A 84 -9.95 2.44 11.25
N LEU A 85 -8.98 3.36 11.40
CA LEU A 85 -7.98 3.29 12.46
C LEU A 85 -8.62 3.41 13.85
N ASP A 86 -9.49 4.41 14.05
CA ASP A 86 -10.17 4.65 15.31
C ASP A 86 -11.08 3.47 15.66
N ALA A 87 -11.85 2.97 14.69
CA ALA A 87 -12.74 1.82 14.87
C ALA A 87 -11.97 0.55 15.27
N TRP A 88 -10.75 0.35 14.76
CA TRP A 88 -9.93 -0.80 15.11
C TRP A 88 -9.22 -0.62 16.46
N ALA A 89 -8.78 0.61 16.76
CA ALA A 89 -8.22 0.96 18.06
C ALA A 89 -9.24 0.74 19.18
N GLU A 90 -10.51 1.13 18.99
CA GLU A 90 -11.60 0.87 19.92
C GLU A 90 -11.85 -0.63 20.14
N LYS A 91 -11.56 -1.48 19.15
CA LYS A 91 -11.61 -2.95 19.25
C LYS A 91 -10.35 -3.56 19.83
N GLY A 92 -9.37 -2.75 20.23
CA GLY A 92 -8.12 -3.19 20.86
C GLY A 92 -7.08 -3.70 19.88
N MET A 93 -7.07 -3.21 18.63
CA MET A 93 -5.99 -3.54 17.69
C MET A 93 -4.64 -3.11 18.25
N THR A 94 -3.68 -4.04 18.27
CA THR A 94 -2.32 -3.75 18.71
C THR A 94 -1.40 -3.37 17.55
N ASP A 95 -0.30 -2.69 17.84
CA ASP A 95 0.72 -2.33 16.84
C ASP A 95 1.21 -3.54 16.05
N ARG A 96 1.39 -4.68 16.73
CA ARG A 96 1.76 -5.95 16.10
C ARG A 96 0.71 -6.42 15.11
N GLN A 97 -0.57 -6.40 15.49
CA GLN A 97 -1.67 -6.81 14.62
C GLN A 97 -1.77 -5.88 13.39
N LEU A 98 -1.58 -4.58 13.60
CA LEU A 98 -1.55 -3.58 12.53
C LEU A 98 -0.39 -3.83 11.56
N GLY A 99 0.82 -4.08 12.07
CA GLY A 99 1.99 -4.38 11.24
C GLY A 99 1.79 -5.62 10.36
N ILE A 100 1.26 -6.70 10.94
CA ILE A 100 0.92 -7.93 10.20
C ILE A 100 -0.11 -7.65 9.12
N LEU A 101 -1.16 -6.90 9.44
CA LEU A 101 -2.21 -6.54 8.50
C LEU A 101 -1.66 -5.72 7.33
N LEU A 102 -0.74 -4.79 7.59
CA LEU A 102 -0.10 -3.98 6.56
C LEU A 102 0.77 -4.82 5.61
N ILE A 103 1.56 -5.77 6.14
CA ILE A 103 2.36 -6.70 5.33
C ILE A 103 1.44 -7.54 4.44
N TYR A 104 0.42 -8.16 5.03
CA TYR A 104 -0.56 -8.96 4.31
C TYR A 104 -1.24 -8.16 3.19
N SER A 105 -1.68 -6.94 3.51
CA SER A 105 -2.47 -6.12 2.58
C SER A 105 -1.61 -5.59 1.44
N ALA A 106 -0.39 -5.12 1.72
CA ALA A 106 0.51 -4.65 0.68
C ALA A 106 0.92 -5.78 -0.29
N ALA A 107 1.19 -6.98 0.23
CA ALA A 107 1.54 -8.13 -0.59
C ALA A 107 0.36 -8.58 -1.49
N ASN A 108 -0.82 -8.76 -0.89
CA ASN A 108 -1.99 -9.26 -1.64
C ASN A 108 -2.67 -8.20 -2.52
N THR A 109 -2.39 -6.91 -2.30
CA THR A 109 -2.77 -5.85 -3.24
C THR A 109 -1.90 -5.89 -4.50
N ARG A 110 -0.61 -6.23 -4.37
CA ARG A 110 0.30 -6.38 -5.52
C ARG A 110 0.04 -7.67 -6.29
N THR A 111 -0.08 -8.76 -5.54
CA THR A 111 -0.28 -10.10 -6.08
C THR A 111 -1.31 -10.82 -5.19
N PRO A 112 -2.60 -10.81 -5.58
CA PRO A 112 -3.67 -11.45 -4.82
C PRO A 112 -3.34 -12.92 -4.50
N GLY A 113 -3.55 -13.31 -3.23
CA GLY A 113 -3.26 -14.67 -2.74
C GLY A 113 -1.78 -15.01 -2.50
N SER A 114 -0.85 -14.06 -2.69
CA SER A 114 0.59 -14.31 -2.53
C SER A 114 1.04 -14.58 -1.09
N VAL A 115 0.34 -14.02 -0.10
CA VAL A 115 0.74 -14.09 1.31
C VAL A 115 -0.47 -14.41 2.19
N THR A 116 -0.32 -15.40 3.08
CA THR A 116 -1.32 -15.70 4.12
C THR A 116 -1.10 -14.82 5.35
N LEU A 117 -2.10 -14.67 6.22
CA LEU A 117 -1.93 -13.94 7.49
C LEU A 117 -0.86 -14.56 8.39
N ALA A 118 -0.75 -15.89 8.39
CA ALA A 118 0.31 -16.60 9.11
C ALA A 118 1.70 -16.24 8.56
N ARG A 119 1.87 -16.24 7.23
CA ARG A 119 3.14 -15.84 6.61
C ARG A 119 3.45 -14.36 6.85
N ALA A 120 2.44 -13.49 6.86
CA ALA A 120 2.62 -12.08 7.21
C ALA A 120 3.09 -11.92 8.67
N ALA A 121 2.60 -12.76 9.59
CA ALA A 121 3.07 -12.78 10.98
C ALA A 121 4.55 -13.17 11.07
N GLU A 122 4.97 -14.23 10.37
CA GLU A 122 6.39 -14.62 10.30
C GLU A 122 7.27 -13.49 9.75
N LEU A 123 6.87 -12.88 8.63
CA LEU A 123 7.58 -11.76 8.01
C LEU A 123 7.71 -10.56 8.95
N TYR A 124 6.68 -10.29 9.76
CA TYR A 124 6.74 -9.24 10.77
C TYR A 124 7.81 -9.54 11.82
N GLU A 125 7.84 -10.76 12.36
CA GLU A 125 8.85 -11.16 13.35
C GLU A 125 10.28 -11.12 12.75
N GLU A 126 10.45 -11.55 11.49
CA GLU A 126 11.73 -11.47 10.76
C GLU A 126 12.21 -9.99 10.65
N GLN A 127 11.31 -9.06 10.37
CA GLN A 127 11.61 -7.63 10.28
C GLN A 127 11.97 -7.02 11.64
N GLU A 128 11.20 -7.32 12.69
CA GLU A 128 11.45 -6.78 14.03
C GLU A 128 12.74 -7.35 14.65
N ALA A 129 13.06 -8.62 14.40
CA ALA A 129 14.33 -9.21 14.78
C ALA A 129 15.53 -8.49 14.12
N GLY A 130 15.38 -8.08 12.85
CA GLY A 130 16.38 -7.29 12.13
C GLY A 130 16.56 -5.87 12.67
N LYS A 131 15.48 -5.21 13.10
CA LYS A 131 15.52 -3.86 13.70
C LYS A 131 16.10 -3.85 15.11
N ALA A 132 15.78 -4.86 15.92
CA ALA A 132 16.30 -4.99 17.29
C ALA A 132 17.83 -5.14 17.36
N ALA A 133 18.46 -5.60 16.27
CA ALA A 133 19.92 -5.69 16.15
C ALA A 133 20.60 -4.31 15.94
N VAL A 134 19.85 -3.25 15.62
CA VAL A 134 20.38 -1.89 15.48
C VAL A 134 20.28 -1.18 16.84
N PRO A 135 21.38 -0.74 17.47
CA PRO A 135 21.32 -0.06 18.75
C PRO A 135 20.43 1.18 18.66
N ASN A 136 19.39 1.20 19.51
CA ASN A 136 18.40 2.28 19.59
C ASN A 136 19.09 3.66 19.59
N ARG A 137 18.63 4.62 18.78
CA ARG A 137 19.26 5.95 18.59
C ARG A 137 19.47 6.68 19.92
N ALA A 138 18.69 6.38 20.95
CA ALA A 138 18.86 6.87 22.32
C ALA A 138 20.19 6.44 22.97
N THR A 139 20.67 5.21 22.75
CA THR A 139 21.95 4.74 23.30
C THR A 139 23.16 5.38 22.61
N ARG A 140 23.03 5.78 21.34
CA ARG A 140 24.06 6.59 20.62
C ARG A 140 24.26 7.98 21.22
N ARG A 141 23.22 8.61 21.78
CA ARG A 141 23.36 9.92 22.47
C ARG A 141 24.00 9.79 23.85
N ALA A 142 23.81 8.66 24.53
CA ALA A 142 24.37 8.43 25.87
C ALA A 142 25.89 8.15 25.85
N THR A 143 26.42 7.53 24.79
CA THR A 143 27.85 7.20 24.68
C THR A 143 28.74 8.37 24.24
N GLY A 144 28.18 9.43 23.66
CA GLY A 144 28.93 10.62 23.24
C GLY A 144 29.37 11.56 24.37
N LYS A 145 28.96 11.32 25.63
CA LYS A 145 29.22 12.22 26.77
C LYS A 145 30.13 11.56 27.83
N LYS A 146 31.23 10.92 27.42
CA LYS A 146 32.31 10.52 28.35
C LYS A 146 33.54 11.45 28.24
N LYS A 147 33.54 12.45 29.12
CA LYS A 147 34.64 12.82 30.04
C LYS A 147 36.00 13.23 29.40
N ARG A 148 36.16 14.52 29.08
CA ARG A 148 37.46 15.20 29.15
C ARG A 148 37.63 15.77 30.56
N SER A 149 38.22 15.02 31.48
CA SER A 149 38.73 15.55 32.75
C SER A 149 40.23 15.21 32.85
N GLY A 150 41.07 16.22 33.05
CA GLY A 150 42.45 16.05 33.51
C GLY A 150 43.49 16.72 32.62
N GLY A 151 43.54 18.05 32.63
CA GLY A 151 44.76 18.80 32.28
C GLY A 151 45.50 19.16 33.56
N ARG A 152 46.64 18.50 33.80
CA ARG A 152 47.68 18.90 34.77
C ARG A 152 48.45 20.09 34.19
N SER A 153 48.64 21.15 34.97
CA SER A 153 49.92 21.84 35.29
C SER A 153 49.61 23.18 35.94
#